data_AF-A0A4R7I1Z1-F1
#
_entry.id   AF-A0A4R7I1Z1-F1
#
_cell.length_a   1.000
_cell.length_b   1.000
_cell.length_c   1.000
_cell.angle_alpha   90.00
_cell.angle_beta   90.00
_cell.angle_gamma   90.00
#
_symmetry.space_group_name_H-M   'P 1'
#
loop_
_entity.id
_entity.type
_entity.pdbx_description
1 polymer ?
#
loop_
_entity_poly.entity_id
_entity_poly.type
_entity_poly.pdbx_seq_one_letter_code
_entity_poly.pdbx_strand_id
1 'polypeptide(L)'
;MTYDDQYDQRYDDRQGDRYDDGYDEPFDDYEEIDDDYPEPGETTGHVGDAETLLRRAIDLVANAPTMPLSSSPRVDRHELIELLDEALARMPDELRQARWMLKERQEFVNKTRREANEMLEAARVQAERMVQRTEVVRAAEARARHVVETADNDARRLKLETEDFLDQRLASFEILLDKLGRTVAAGRQKLSIGDGGHPLEHVDEVEDDPTKGFFDQDR
;
A
#
# COMPACT_ATOMS: atom_id res chain seq x y z
N MET A 1 -32.29 -51.88 -8.96
CA MET A 1 -31.42 -50.74 -8.63
C MET A 1 -32.27 -49.50 -8.72
N THR A 2 -32.86 -49.14 -7.59
CA THR A 2 -33.69 -47.94 -7.37
C THR A 2 -32.83 -47.02 -6.50
N TYR A 3 -32.38 -45.91 -7.07
CA TYR A 3 -31.66 -44.89 -6.32
C TYR A 3 -32.70 -43.96 -5.68
N ASP A 4 -32.63 -43.91 -4.36
CA ASP A 4 -33.52 -43.20 -3.46
C ASP A 4 -33.10 -41.72 -3.41
N ASP A 5 -34.10 -40.85 -3.52
CA ASP A 5 -34.03 -39.41 -3.36
C ASP A 5 -33.72 -39.08 -1.90
N GLN A 6 -32.49 -38.62 -1.62
CA GLN A 6 -32.19 -37.91 -0.38
C GLN A 6 -31.36 -36.67 -0.73
N TYR A 7 -32.07 -35.62 -1.11
CA TYR A 7 -31.59 -34.25 -1.04
C TYR A 7 -31.43 -33.88 0.45
N ASP A 8 -30.20 -33.94 0.97
CA ASP A 8 -29.90 -33.39 2.30
C ASP A 8 -29.60 -31.90 2.19
N GLN A 9 -30.49 -31.14 2.81
CA GLN A 9 -30.53 -29.70 2.95
C GLN A 9 -29.42 -29.27 3.93
N ARG A 10 -28.26 -28.85 3.42
CA ARG A 10 -27.31 -28.02 4.17
C ARG A 10 -26.62 -26.99 3.29
N TYR A 11 -27.41 -26.07 2.77
CA TYR A 11 -26.93 -24.74 2.42
C TYR A 11 -27.87 -23.75 3.09
N ASP A 12 -27.71 -23.60 4.40
CA ASP A 12 -28.24 -22.45 5.11
C ASP A 12 -27.09 -21.79 5.88
N ASP A 13 -27.11 -20.47 5.83
CA ASP A 13 -26.36 -19.56 6.69
C ASP A 13 -24.83 -19.65 6.69
N ARG A 14 -24.22 -19.12 5.63
CA ARG A 14 -23.21 -18.07 5.83
C ARG A 14 -23.46 -16.94 4.85
N GLN A 15 -23.93 -15.84 5.44
CA GLN A 15 -23.84 -14.48 4.96
C GLN A 15 -22.77 -14.36 3.88
N GLY A 16 -23.21 -14.13 2.64
CA GLY A 16 -22.31 -13.58 1.65
C GLY A 16 -21.85 -12.25 2.21
N ASP A 17 -20.65 -12.24 2.77
CA ASP A 17 -19.90 -11.02 2.98
C ASP A 17 -19.86 -10.35 1.61
N ARG A 18 -20.78 -9.39 1.43
CA ARG A 18 -20.64 -8.38 0.41
C ARG A 18 -19.25 -7.82 0.64
N TYR A 19 -18.36 -8.10 -0.30
CA TYR A 19 -17.23 -7.24 -0.54
C TYR A 19 -17.82 -5.86 -0.80
N ASP A 20 -17.90 -5.06 0.26
CA ASP A 20 -18.09 -3.62 0.20
C ASP A 20 -16.76 -3.06 -0.30
N ASP A 21 -16.49 -3.27 -1.60
CA ASP A 21 -15.47 -2.53 -2.31
C ASP A 21 -16.00 -1.10 -2.37
N GLY A 22 -15.69 -0.32 -1.33
CA GLY A 22 -16.00 1.10 -1.19
C GLY A 22 -15.23 1.97 -2.19
N TYR A 23 -15.23 1.58 -3.46
CA TYR A 23 -14.79 2.34 -4.61
C TYR A 23 -16.01 2.86 -5.38
N ASP A 24 -16.92 3.53 -4.65
CA ASP A 24 -17.83 4.52 -5.23
C ASP A 24 -17.28 5.91 -4.84
N GLU A 25 -16.02 6.18 -5.19
CA GLU A 25 -15.61 7.57 -5.38
C GLU A 25 -16.00 7.95 -6.81
N PRO A 26 -16.84 8.99 -7.00
CA PRO A 26 -17.16 9.48 -8.33
C PRO A 26 -15.86 9.92 -9.00
N PHE A 27 -15.50 9.29 -10.12
CA PHE A 27 -14.41 9.70 -11.01
C PHE A 27 -14.75 11.00 -11.75
N ASP A 28 -15.33 11.97 -11.05
CA ASP A 28 -15.76 13.26 -11.57
C ASP A 28 -14.96 14.36 -10.87
N ASP A 29 -13.62 14.28 -10.96
CA ASP A 29 -12.77 15.46 -10.77
C ASP A 29 -11.49 15.32 -11.60
N TYR A 30 -11.66 14.98 -12.88
CA TYR A 30 -10.80 15.63 -13.86
C TYR A 30 -11.26 17.08 -13.83
N GLU A 31 -10.54 17.95 -13.09
CA GLU A 31 -10.55 19.37 -13.42
C GLU A 31 -10.48 19.42 -14.94
N GLU A 32 -11.52 19.95 -15.57
CA GLU A 32 -11.54 20.24 -16.99
C GLU A 32 -10.24 21.00 -17.23
N ILE A 33 -9.24 20.31 -17.79
CA ILE A 33 -7.99 20.94 -18.17
C ILE A 33 -8.51 22.04 -19.09
N ASP A 34 -8.37 23.29 -18.65
CA ASP A 34 -8.54 24.45 -19.51
C ASP A 34 -7.53 24.20 -20.63
N ASP A 35 -7.96 23.49 -21.67
CA ASP A 35 -7.32 23.33 -22.96
C ASP A 35 -7.42 24.67 -23.69
N ASP A 36 -7.21 25.77 -22.97
CA ASP A 36 -6.68 27.02 -23.45
C ASP A 36 -5.20 26.76 -23.78
N TYR A 37 -4.97 25.77 -24.64
CA TYR A 37 -3.92 25.91 -25.63
C TYR A 37 -4.23 27.26 -26.26
N PRO A 38 -3.37 28.28 -26.11
CA PRO A 38 -3.58 29.50 -26.84
C PRO A 38 -3.75 29.05 -28.28
N GLU A 39 -4.95 29.25 -28.85
CA GLU A 39 -5.17 29.04 -30.26
C GLU A 39 -3.98 29.71 -30.92
N PRO A 40 -3.19 29.01 -31.75
CA PRO A 40 -2.03 29.60 -32.35
C PRO A 40 -2.55 30.84 -33.05
N GLY A 41 -2.32 31.99 -32.41
CA GLY A 41 -2.96 33.21 -32.83
C GLY A 41 -2.65 33.32 -34.30
N GLU A 42 -3.64 33.73 -35.08
CA GLU A 42 -3.42 34.14 -36.46
C GLU A 42 -2.50 35.37 -36.47
N THR A 43 -1.25 35.22 -36.01
CA THR A 43 -0.15 36.06 -36.37
C THR A 43 0.22 35.60 -37.77
N THR A 44 -0.60 35.99 -38.74
CA THR A 44 -0.23 36.04 -40.16
C THR A 44 0.84 37.11 -40.37
N GLY A 45 1.96 36.98 -39.67
CA GLY A 45 3.26 37.44 -40.11
C GLY A 45 4.00 36.18 -40.51
N HIS A 46 4.01 35.87 -41.81
CA HIS A 46 4.78 34.73 -42.30
C HIS A 46 6.26 35.05 -42.04
N VAL A 47 6.87 34.33 -41.10
CA VAL A 47 8.33 34.30 -40.98
C VAL A 47 8.86 33.83 -42.33
N GLY A 48 9.63 34.67 -43.03
CA GLY A 48 10.10 34.38 -44.38
C GLY A 48 9.59 35.32 -45.48
N ASP A 49 8.81 36.35 -45.17
CA ASP A 49 8.41 37.36 -46.16
C ASP A 49 9.62 38.19 -46.62
N ALA A 50 10.47 38.64 -45.69
CA ALA A 50 11.73 39.30 -46.01
C ALA A 50 12.69 38.35 -46.76
N GLU A 51 12.72 37.06 -46.39
CA GLU A 51 13.51 36.06 -47.10
C GLU A 51 13.05 35.90 -48.55
N THR A 52 11.74 35.86 -48.78
CA THR A 52 11.14 35.71 -50.12
C THR A 52 11.48 36.90 -51.01
N LEU A 53 11.41 38.13 -50.48
CA LEU A 53 11.80 39.35 -51.18
C LEU A 53 13.29 39.35 -51.55
N LEU A 54 14.17 38.92 -50.63
CA LEU A 54 15.60 38.79 -50.90
C LEU A 54 15.89 37.73 -51.96
N ARG A 55 15.22 36.57 -51.90
CA ARG A 55 15.35 35.52 -52.92
C ARG A 55 14.92 36.02 -54.30
N ARG A 56 13.79 36.73 -54.37
CA ARG A 56 13.32 37.36 -55.61
C ARG A 56 14.32 38.38 -56.16
N ALA A 57 14.90 39.21 -55.31
CA ALA A 57 15.95 40.15 -55.69
C ALA A 57 17.20 39.44 -56.26
N ILE A 58 17.63 38.34 -55.62
CA ILE A 58 18.74 37.50 -56.10
C ILE A 58 18.41 36.89 -57.47
N ASP A 59 17.20 36.34 -57.65
CA ASP A 59 16.78 35.71 -58.89
C ASP A 59 16.71 36.70 -60.06
N LEU A 60 16.26 37.94 -59.80
CA LEU A 60 16.22 39.02 -60.79
C LEU A 60 17.63 39.35 -61.31
N VAL A 61 18.61 39.43 -60.40
CA VAL A 61 20.01 39.69 -60.77
C VAL A 61 20.65 38.49 -61.47
N ALA A 62 20.39 37.27 -60.97
CA ALA A 62 20.99 36.04 -61.49
C ALA A 62 20.52 35.71 -62.92
N ASN A 63 19.26 36.02 -63.25
CA ASN A 63 18.65 35.73 -64.55
C ASN A 63 18.60 36.95 -65.50
N ALA A 64 19.32 38.04 -65.17
CA ALA A 64 19.30 39.26 -65.96
C ALA A 64 19.90 39.05 -67.38
N PRO A 65 19.19 39.44 -68.46
CA PRO A 65 19.68 39.24 -69.82
C PRO A 65 20.86 40.17 -70.13
N THR A 66 21.86 39.67 -70.87
CA THR A 66 22.98 40.45 -71.40
C THR A 66 22.64 41.03 -72.78
N MET A 67 23.18 42.21 -73.09
CA MET A 67 23.04 42.80 -74.42
C MET A 67 24.09 42.23 -75.39
N PRO A 68 23.77 42.07 -76.68
CA PRO A 68 24.76 41.66 -77.68
C PRO A 68 25.91 42.67 -77.72
N LEU A 69 27.15 42.18 -77.72
CA LEU A 69 28.40 42.96 -77.66
C LEU A 69 28.66 43.71 -76.33
N SER A 70 27.90 43.42 -75.26
CA SER A 70 28.16 43.93 -73.91
C SER A 70 28.37 42.78 -72.92
N SER A 71 29.34 42.93 -72.03
CA SER A 71 29.62 41.97 -70.94
C SER A 71 28.80 42.24 -69.68
N SER A 72 27.89 43.23 -69.66
CA SER A 72 27.12 43.63 -68.48
C SER A 72 25.65 43.20 -68.57
N PRO A 73 25.10 42.50 -67.56
CA PRO A 73 23.67 42.21 -67.46
C PRO A 73 22.83 43.47 -67.27
N ARG A 74 21.65 43.54 -67.91
CA ARG A 74 20.70 44.65 -67.73
C ARG A 74 19.71 44.32 -66.61
N VAL A 75 19.83 45.05 -65.50
CA VAL A 75 18.99 44.91 -64.31
C VAL A 75 18.09 46.13 -64.17
N ASP A 76 16.81 45.93 -63.82
CA ASP A 76 15.95 47.04 -63.40
C ASP A 76 16.32 47.48 -61.98
N ARG A 77 16.97 48.63 -61.89
CA ARG A 77 17.40 49.19 -60.61
C ARG A 77 16.22 49.55 -59.71
N HIS A 78 15.09 49.98 -60.27
CA HIS A 78 13.95 50.43 -59.46
C HIS A 78 13.27 49.24 -58.79
N GLU A 79 12.98 48.18 -59.55
CA GLU A 79 12.39 46.94 -59.00
C GLU A 79 13.32 46.29 -57.95
N LEU A 80 14.63 46.28 -58.21
CA LEU A 80 15.60 45.71 -57.25
C LEU A 80 15.66 46.52 -55.95
N ILE A 81 15.69 47.85 -56.02
CA ILE A 81 15.71 48.71 -54.83
C ILE A 81 14.41 48.55 -54.03
N GLU A 82 13.26 48.49 -54.70
CA GLU A 82 11.96 48.30 -54.04
C GLU A 82 11.89 46.98 -53.26
N LEU A 83 12.31 45.87 -53.88
CA LEU A 83 12.37 44.56 -53.22
C LEU A 83 13.31 44.56 -52.00
N LEU A 84 14.46 45.24 -52.10
CA LEU A 84 15.43 45.33 -51.01
C LEU A 84 14.96 46.24 -49.88
N ASP A 85 14.32 47.37 -50.18
CA ASP A 85 13.76 48.28 -49.18
C ASP A 85 12.59 47.63 -48.44
N GLU A 86 11.73 46.90 -49.15
CA GLU A 86 10.63 46.14 -48.54
C GLU A 86 11.16 45.01 -47.63
N ALA A 87 12.22 44.31 -48.06
CA ALA A 87 12.88 43.30 -47.22
C ALA A 87 13.54 43.93 -45.98
N LEU A 88 14.21 45.07 -46.14
CA LEU A 88 14.84 45.81 -45.05
C LEU A 88 13.82 46.36 -44.05
N ALA A 89 12.62 46.74 -44.51
CA ALA A 89 11.54 47.21 -43.66
C ALA A 89 10.94 46.08 -42.81
N ARG A 90 10.78 44.87 -43.37
CA ARG A 90 10.13 43.73 -42.69
C ARG A 90 11.08 42.91 -41.80
N MET A 91 12.35 42.80 -42.17
CA MET A 91 13.33 41.95 -41.48
C MET A 91 13.49 42.24 -39.97
N PRO A 92 13.52 43.50 -39.49
CA PRO A 92 13.66 43.78 -38.06
C PRO A 92 12.50 43.24 -37.23
N ASP A 93 11.28 43.27 -37.78
CA ASP A 93 10.07 42.78 -37.12
C ASP A 93 10.07 41.26 -37.08
N GLU A 94 10.36 40.59 -38.20
CA GLU A 94 10.50 39.13 -38.27
C GLU A 94 11.59 38.60 -37.33
N LEU A 95 12.74 39.29 -37.25
CA LEU A 95 13.82 38.91 -36.31
C LEU A 95 13.40 39.08 -34.85
N ARG A 96 12.60 40.11 -34.53
CA ARG A 96 12.07 40.29 -33.17
C ARG A 96 11.06 39.19 -32.83
N GLN A 97 10.17 38.85 -33.76
CA GLN A 97 9.23 37.74 -33.61
C GLN A 97 9.95 36.40 -33.44
N ALA A 98 10.95 36.10 -34.26
CA ALA A 98 11.75 34.88 -34.15
C ALA A 98 12.47 34.76 -32.79
N ARG A 99 13.06 35.86 -32.31
CA ARG A 99 13.69 35.90 -30.97
C ARG A 99 12.67 35.69 -29.86
N TRP A 100 11.49 36.30 -29.99
CA TRP A 100 10.42 36.12 -29.02
C TRP A 100 9.94 34.66 -28.98
N MET A 101 9.66 34.04 -30.13
CA MET A 101 9.27 32.62 -30.20
C MET A 101 10.33 31.68 -29.62
N LEU A 102 11.61 31.94 -29.87
CA LEU A 102 12.70 31.16 -29.28
C LEU A 102 12.73 31.29 -27.75
N LYS A 103 12.51 32.50 -27.24
CA LYS A 103 12.42 32.75 -25.80
C LYS A 103 11.21 32.04 -25.19
N GLU A 104 10.04 32.18 -25.81
CA GLU A 104 8.79 31.58 -25.36
C GLU A 104 8.89 30.05 -25.31
N ARG A 105 9.42 29.43 -26.37
CA ARG A 105 9.72 27.99 -26.41
C ARG A 105 10.63 27.57 -25.28
N GLN A 106 11.67 28.35 -24.97
CA GLN A 106 12.61 28.02 -23.91
C GLN A 106 11.96 28.12 -22.53
N GLU A 107 11.09 29.11 -22.32
CA GLU A 107 10.32 29.27 -21.09
C GLU A 107 9.33 28.12 -20.91
N PHE A 108 8.60 27.75 -21.97
CA PHE A 108 7.70 26.60 -21.99
C PHE A 108 8.43 25.30 -21.63
N VAL A 109 9.54 24.98 -22.32
CA VAL A 109 10.33 23.78 -22.03
C VAL A 109 10.82 23.76 -20.57
N ASN A 110 11.22 24.91 -20.04
CA ASN A 110 11.66 25.00 -18.64
C ASN A 110 10.49 24.79 -17.67
N LYS A 111 9.31 25.36 -17.94
CA LYS A 111 8.09 25.17 -17.17
C LYS A 111 7.69 23.70 -17.14
N THR A 112 7.51 23.08 -18.32
CA THR A 112 7.13 21.66 -18.43
C THR A 112 8.14 20.73 -17.75
N ARG A 113 9.44 21.04 -17.82
CA ARG A 113 10.46 20.26 -17.08
C ARG A 113 10.31 20.36 -15.57
N ARG A 114 9.95 21.53 -15.04
CA ARG A 114 9.70 21.70 -13.60
C ARG A 114 8.48 20.90 -13.18
N GLU A 115 7.37 21.05 -13.89
CA GLU A 115 6.12 20.31 -13.63
C GLU A 115 6.33 18.79 -13.70
N ALA A 116 7.06 18.31 -14.71
CA ALA A 116 7.38 16.89 -14.82
C ALA A 116 8.24 16.40 -13.63
N ASN A 117 9.19 17.20 -13.17
CA ASN A 117 9.99 16.85 -12.00
C ASN A 117 9.15 16.84 -10.71
N GLU A 118 8.24 17.80 -10.55
CA GLU A 118 7.31 17.85 -9.41
C GLU A 118 6.37 16.64 -9.39
N MET A 119 5.80 16.26 -10.54
CA MET A 119 4.98 15.05 -10.68
C MET A 119 5.78 13.78 -10.36
N LEU A 120 7.02 13.67 -10.85
CA LEU A 120 7.89 12.51 -10.55
C LEU A 120 8.20 12.42 -9.06
N GLU A 121 8.45 13.54 -8.40
CA GLU A 121 8.72 13.57 -6.96
C GLU A 121 7.48 13.18 -6.14
N ALA A 122 6.31 13.73 -6.49
CA ALA A 122 5.04 13.36 -5.86
C ALA A 122 4.76 11.86 -6.00
N ALA A 123 4.95 11.31 -7.21
CA ALA A 123 4.78 9.88 -7.48
C ALA A 123 5.74 9.00 -6.65
N ARG A 124 7.00 9.43 -6.48
CA ARG A 124 7.98 8.72 -5.63
C ARG A 124 7.55 8.70 -4.17
N VAL A 125 7.18 9.85 -3.62
CA VAL A 125 6.70 9.96 -2.23
C VAL A 125 5.48 9.09 -2.00
N GLN A 126 4.54 9.06 -2.95
CA GLN A 126 3.35 8.20 -2.85
C GLN A 126 3.72 6.71 -2.91
N ALA A 127 4.63 6.32 -3.81
CA ALA A 127 5.12 4.94 -3.90
C ALA A 127 5.81 4.49 -2.60
N GLU A 128 6.68 5.32 -2.03
CA GLU A 128 7.34 5.04 -0.75
C GLU A 128 6.32 4.84 0.39
N ARG A 129 5.31 5.72 0.49
CA ARG A 129 4.24 5.58 1.48
C ARG A 129 3.45 4.28 1.31
N MET A 130 3.15 3.89 0.07
CA MET A 130 2.42 2.66 -0.22
C MET A 130 3.22 1.41 0.17
N VAL A 131 4.53 1.41 -0.11
CA VAL A 131 5.44 0.33 0.32
C VAL A 131 5.50 0.26 1.84
N GLN A 132 5.74 1.39 2.52
CA GLN A 132 5.76 1.44 3.99
C GLN A 132 4.45 0.92 4.59
N ARG A 133 3.29 1.34 4.07
CA ARG A 133 1.98 0.84 4.53
C ARG A 133 1.87 -0.67 4.35
N THR A 134 2.31 -1.20 3.21
CA THR A 134 2.28 -2.64 2.93
C THR A 134 3.20 -3.42 3.86
N GLU A 135 4.41 -2.92 4.13
CA GLU A 135 5.35 -3.53 5.08
C GLU A 135 4.81 -3.53 6.50
N VAL A 136 4.21 -2.43 6.95
CA VAL A 136 3.57 -2.33 8.27
C VAL A 136 2.43 -3.34 8.38
N VAL A 137 1.57 -3.46 7.36
CA VAL A 137 0.48 -4.44 7.35
C VAL A 137 1.03 -5.87 7.40
N ARG A 138 2.02 -6.21 6.57
CA ARG A 138 2.66 -7.53 6.58
C ARG A 138 3.31 -7.85 7.93
N ALA A 139 3.99 -6.88 8.55
CA ALA A 139 4.60 -7.05 9.86
C ALA A 139 3.54 -7.23 10.96
N ALA A 140 2.43 -6.49 10.89
CA ALA A 140 1.31 -6.61 11.81
C ALA A 140 0.64 -7.99 11.69
N GLU A 141 0.40 -8.48 10.48
CA GLU A 141 -0.14 -9.82 10.23
C GLU A 141 0.79 -10.93 10.73
N ALA A 142 2.10 -10.80 10.47
CA ALA A 142 3.09 -11.75 10.96
C ALA A 142 3.11 -11.79 12.50
N ARG A 143 3.06 -10.61 13.14
CA ARG A 143 2.98 -10.51 14.60
C ARG A 143 1.68 -11.09 15.15
N ALA A 144 0.55 -10.82 14.50
CA ALA A 144 -0.74 -11.36 14.89
C ALA A 144 -0.75 -12.89 14.83
N ARG A 145 -0.25 -13.48 13.73
CA ARG A 145 -0.10 -14.95 13.60
C ARG A 145 0.77 -15.52 14.72
N HIS A 146 1.91 -14.89 15.01
CA HIS A 146 2.79 -15.32 16.08
C HIS A 146 2.10 -15.27 17.45
N VAL A 147 1.38 -14.20 17.76
CA VAL A 147 0.63 -14.06 19.01
C VAL A 147 -0.43 -15.16 19.15
N VAL A 148 -1.18 -15.44 18.08
CA VAL A 148 -2.20 -16.52 18.07
C VAL A 148 -1.54 -17.89 18.28
N GLU A 149 -0.44 -18.17 17.59
CA GLU A 149 0.28 -19.43 17.75
C GLU A 149 0.84 -19.61 19.17
N THR A 150 1.42 -18.55 19.74
CA THR A 150 1.88 -18.58 21.14
C THR A 150 0.71 -18.80 22.10
N ALA A 151 -0.40 -18.09 21.92
CA ALA A 151 -1.59 -18.23 22.76
C ALA A 151 -2.18 -19.64 22.69
N ASP A 152 -2.25 -20.24 21.50
CA ASP A 152 -2.72 -21.62 21.30
C ASP A 152 -1.79 -22.63 21.98
N ASN A 153 -0.47 -22.45 21.87
CA ASN A 153 0.50 -23.32 22.52
C ASN A 153 0.43 -23.20 24.05
N ASP A 154 0.32 -21.97 24.58
CA ASP A 154 0.16 -21.73 26.02
C ASP A 154 -1.16 -22.28 26.54
N ALA A 155 -2.27 -22.12 25.80
CA ALA A 155 -3.56 -22.68 26.17
C ALA A 155 -3.52 -24.21 26.22
N ARG A 156 -2.87 -24.86 25.26
CA ARG A 156 -2.66 -26.32 25.26
C ARG A 156 -1.81 -26.76 26.45
N ARG A 157 -0.70 -26.06 26.70
CA ARG A 157 0.19 -26.35 27.83
C ARG A 157 -0.54 -26.21 29.16
N LEU A 158 -1.22 -25.09 29.39
CA LEU A 158 -1.98 -24.84 30.61
C LEU A 158 -3.07 -25.89 30.82
N LYS A 159 -3.75 -26.31 29.75
CA LYS A 159 -4.76 -27.37 29.82
C LYS A 159 -4.16 -28.68 30.31
N LEU A 160 -3.03 -29.11 29.73
CA LEU A 160 -2.33 -30.33 30.15
C LEU A 160 -1.83 -30.23 31.60
N GLU A 161 -1.20 -29.11 31.96
CA GLU A 161 -0.76 -28.84 33.34
C GLU A 161 -1.93 -28.89 34.33
N THR A 162 -3.11 -28.39 33.93
CA THR A 162 -4.33 -28.42 34.75
C THR A 162 -4.90 -29.84 34.86
N GLU A 163 -4.92 -30.61 33.77
CA GLU A 163 -5.35 -32.01 33.77
C GLU A 163 -4.47 -32.86 34.71
N ASP A 164 -3.15 -32.72 34.61
CA ASP A 164 -2.19 -33.40 35.50
C ASP A 164 -2.38 -33.00 36.96
N PHE A 165 -2.59 -31.71 37.23
CA PHE A 165 -2.86 -31.21 38.58
C PHE A 165 -4.15 -31.79 39.16
N LEU A 166 -5.22 -31.83 38.36
CA LEU A 166 -6.51 -32.39 38.78
C LEU A 166 -6.38 -33.88 39.09
N ASP A 167 -5.68 -34.65 38.26
CA ASP A 167 -5.45 -36.08 38.47
C ASP A 167 -4.67 -36.32 39.78
N GLN A 168 -3.60 -35.55 40.03
CA GLN A 168 -2.83 -35.67 41.27
C GLN A 168 -3.68 -35.35 42.50
N ARG A 169 -4.54 -34.32 42.42
CA ARG A 169 -5.42 -33.93 43.53
C ARG A 169 -6.50 -34.98 43.77
N LEU A 170 -7.10 -35.54 42.71
CA LEU A 170 -8.10 -36.60 42.81
C LEU A 170 -7.52 -37.89 43.40
N ALA A 171 -6.33 -38.31 42.95
CA ALA A 171 -5.62 -39.46 43.55
C ALA A 171 -5.33 -39.24 45.05
N SER A 172 -4.94 -38.03 45.43
CA SER A 172 -4.72 -37.68 46.84
C SER A 172 -6.01 -37.74 47.66
N PHE A 173 -7.12 -37.24 47.10
CA PHE A 173 -8.44 -37.33 47.73
C PHE A 173 -8.90 -38.78 47.90
N GLU A 174 -8.66 -39.64 46.92
CA GLU A 174 -8.98 -41.07 47.01
C GLU A 174 -8.26 -41.73 48.20
N ILE A 175 -6.96 -41.47 48.36
CA ILE A 175 -6.17 -42.00 49.49
C ILE A 175 -6.74 -41.50 50.84
N LEU A 176 -7.10 -40.21 50.92
CA LEU A 176 -7.69 -39.64 52.14
C LEU A 176 -9.05 -40.25 52.47
N LEU A 177 -9.89 -40.47 51.47
CA LEU A 177 -11.20 -41.10 51.65
C LEU A 177 -11.07 -42.57 52.07
N ASP A 178 -10.11 -43.32 51.53
CA ASP A 178 -9.84 -44.69 51.96
C ASP A 178 -9.36 -44.75 53.42
N LYS A 179 -8.42 -43.87 53.80
CA LYS A 179 -7.98 -43.74 55.21
C LYS A 179 -9.16 -43.41 56.13
N LEU A 180 -9.97 -42.42 55.78
CA LEU A 180 -11.15 -42.04 56.56
C LEU A 180 -12.14 -43.20 56.67
N GLY A 181 -12.37 -43.93 55.58
CA GLY A 181 -13.20 -45.13 55.54
C GLY A 181 -12.72 -46.21 56.51
N ARG A 182 -11.41 -46.50 56.54
CA ARG A 182 -10.79 -47.43 57.49
C ARG A 182 -10.98 -46.96 58.94
N THR A 183 -10.77 -45.68 59.22
CA THR A 183 -10.96 -45.11 60.57
C THR A 183 -12.41 -45.23 61.03
N VAL A 184 -13.37 -44.94 60.15
CA VAL A 184 -14.81 -45.10 60.45
C VAL A 184 -15.16 -46.58 60.67
N ALA A 185 -14.66 -47.49 59.84
CA ALA A 185 -14.88 -48.92 60.02
C ALA A 185 -14.33 -49.44 61.36
N ALA A 186 -13.11 -49.03 61.72
CA ALA A 186 -12.51 -49.34 63.02
C ALA A 186 -13.31 -48.76 64.19
N GLY A 187 -13.74 -47.50 64.09
CA GLY A 187 -14.62 -46.86 65.09
C GLY A 187 -15.94 -47.61 65.27
N ARG A 188 -16.57 -48.04 64.18
CA ARG A 188 -17.80 -48.86 64.21
C ARG A 188 -17.56 -50.24 64.82
N GLN A 189 -16.46 -50.90 64.51
CA GLN A 189 -16.12 -52.20 65.10
C GLN A 189 -15.92 -52.11 66.61
N LYS A 190 -15.24 -51.05 67.10
CA LYS A 190 -15.11 -50.75 68.53
C LYS A 190 -16.44 -50.49 69.24
N LEU A 191 -17.40 -49.86 68.56
CA LEU A 191 -18.75 -49.64 69.11
C LEU A 191 -19.64 -50.90 69.02
N SER A 192 -19.41 -51.76 68.03
CA SER A 192 -20.16 -52.99 67.82
C SER A 192 -19.72 -54.13 68.75
N ILE A 193 -18.45 -54.13 69.17
CA ILE A 193 -17.95 -55.01 70.23
C ILE A 193 -18.17 -54.24 71.53
N GLY A 194 -19.30 -54.50 72.20
CA GLY A 194 -19.75 -53.72 73.34
C GLY A 194 -18.71 -53.55 74.45
N ASP A 195 -18.74 -52.36 75.06
CA ASP A 195 -18.33 -52.01 76.42
C ASP A 195 -17.33 -52.96 77.11
N GLY A 196 -16.08 -52.53 77.19
CA GLY A 196 -15.02 -53.18 77.95
C GLY A 196 -13.80 -52.27 78.01
N GLY A 197 -13.81 -51.34 78.97
CA GLY A 197 -12.83 -50.26 79.09
C GLY A 197 -11.36 -50.71 79.03
N HIS A 198 -10.56 -49.95 78.29
CA HIS A 198 -9.12 -49.82 78.54
C HIS A 198 -8.70 -48.38 78.20
N PRO A 199 -7.88 -47.71 79.04
CA PRO A 199 -7.43 -46.34 78.79
C PRO A 199 -6.68 -46.23 77.46
N LEU A 200 -6.92 -45.11 76.78
CA LEU A 200 -6.25 -44.73 75.54
C LEU A 200 -4.73 -44.76 75.74
N GLU A 201 -4.07 -45.80 75.20
CA GLU A 201 -2.64 -45.76 74.99
C GLU A 201 -2.40 -44.82 73.80
N HIS A 202 -1.72 -43.70 74.09
CA HIS A 202 -1.27 -42.74 73.11
C HIS A 202 -0.30 -43.47 72.18
N VAL A 203 -0.80 -43.94 71.05
CA VAL A 203 0.07 -44.36 69.96
C VAL A 203 0.64 -43.06 69.43
N ASP A 204 1.88 -42.77 69.78
CA ASP A 204 2.72 -41.84 69.05
C ASP A 204 2.86 -42.39 67.62
N GLU A 205 1.84 -42.17 66.78
CA GLU A 205 2.01 -42.26 65.34
C GLU A 205 2.89 -41.07 64.96
N VAL A 206 4.19 -41.41 64.87
CA VAL A 206 5.22 -40.58 64.28
C VAL A 206 4.63 -39.91 63.05
N GLU A 207 4.68 -38.60 63.11
CA GLU A 207 4.16 -37.60 62.22
C GLU A 207 4.76 -37.73 60.81
N ASP A 208 4.39 -38.79 60.09
CA ASP A 208 4.50 -38.84 58.63
C ASP A 208 3.14 -38.43 58.08
N ASP A 209 2.80 -37.16 58.31
CA ASP A 209 1.71 -36.51 57.61
C ASP A 209 2.17 -36.32 56.16
N PRO A 210 1.70 -37.13 55.19
CA PRO A 210 2.11 -36.97 53.80
C PRO A 210 1.63 -35.64 53.20
N THR A 211 0.82 -34.86 53.93
CA THR A 211 0.37 -33.53 53.55
C THR A 211 1.25 -32.39 54.09
N LYS A 212 2.19 -32.65 55.02
CA LYS A 212 3.08 -31.60 55.54
C LYS A 212 4.05 -31.03 54.51
N GLY A 213 4.49 -31.81 53.52
CA GLY A 213 5.29 -31.32 52.39
C GLY A 213 4.47 -30.79 51.20
N PHE A 214 3.13 -30.87 51.29
CA PHE A 214 2.21 -30.69 50.16
C PHE A 214 1.60 -29.27 50.10
N PHE A 215 1.57 -28.54 51.22
CA PHE A 215 1.10 -27.15 51.30
C PHE A 215 2.24 -26.10 51.30
N ASP A 216 3.50 -26.54 51.42
CA ASP A 216 4.68 -25.65 51.53
C ASP A 216 5.36 -25.31 50.18
N GLN A 217 4.77 -25.68 49.04
CA GLN A 217 5.40 -25.49 47.71
C GLN A 217 5.06 -24.16 47.01
N ASP A 218 4.20 -23.31 47.59
CA ASP A 218 3.96 -21.96 47.06
C ASP A 218 4.94 -20.94 47.68
N ARG A 219 6.11 -20.76 47.07
CA ARG A 219 6.95 -19.56 47.25
C ARG A 219 7.73 -19.19 46.00
#